data_AF-A0A1G6W4D5-F1
#
_entry.id   AF-A0A1G6W4D5-F1
#
_cell.length_a   1.000
_cell.length_b   1.000
_cell.length_c   1.000
_cell.angle_alpha   90.00
_cell.angle_beta   90.00
_cell.angle_gamma   90.00
#
_symmetry.space_group_name_H-M   'P 1'
#
loop_
_entity.id
_entity.type
_entity.pdbx_description
1 polymer ?
#
loop_
_entity_poly.entity_id
_entity_poly.type
_entity_poly.pdbx_seq_one_letter_code
_entity_poly.pdbx_strand_id
1 'polypeptide(L)'
;MSAAARALGLPVAAAVLVAGVIGVQLAGGGGSFEPLRTVDPCVERTVTSRSDGIEGLTERLVLLGVDGAACRLSVSREALTLELGQGGERSDAEIEALRDGLRDAVRRLDEEGTLPPASELVGEALDSADLNRFLKAAIRALPDSVVNAALKTDDVLLRTVDDLDLRELLGNLEDQGDLNAQLETAVTQAVKDSLADRVRDLV
;
A
#
# COMPACT_ATOMS: atom_id res chain seq x y z
N MET A 1 -46.51 -39.29 -32.43
CA MET A 1 -45.15 -39.08 -31.88
C MET A 1 -45.21 -39.26 -30.37
N SER A 2 -44.68 -40.37 -29.86
CA SER A 2 -44.93 -40.90 -28.52
C SER A 2 -44.35 -40.02 -27.41
N ALA A 3 -45.05 -39.92 -26.26
CA ALA A 3 -44.67 -39.07 -25.12
C ALA A 3 -43.21 -39.27 -24.63
N ALA A 4 -42.66 -40.47 -24.81
CA ALA A 4 -41.26 -40.80 -24.52
C ALA A 4 -40.24 -40.00 -25.36
N ALA A 5 -40.56 -39.68 -26.62
CA ALA A 5 -39.67 -38.90 -27.48
C ALA A 5 -39.58 -37.42 -27.07
N ARG A 6 -40.65 -36.88 -26.46
CA ARG A 6 -40.64 -35.54 -25.85
C ARG A 6 -39.93 -35.52 -24.50
N ALA A 7 -40.09 -36.58 -23.69
CA ALA A 7 -39.44 -36.69 -22.38
C ALA A 7 -37.91 -36.83 -22.46
N LEU A 8 -37.39 -37.48 -23.50
CA LEU A 8 -35.94 -37.63 -23.73
C LEU A 8 -35.34 -36.55 -24.65
N GLY A 9 -36.15 -35.89 -25.48
CA GLY A 9 -35.65 -34.88 -26.42
C GLY A 9 -35.09 -33.63 -25.72
N LEU A 10 -35.75 -33.19 -24.65
CA LEU A 10 -35.33 -32.00 -23.89
C LEU A 10 -34.01 -32.20 -23.12
N PRO A 11 -33.79 -33.29 -22.35
CA PRO A 11 -32.52 -33.53 -21.69
C PRO A 11 -31.38 -33.79 -22.69
N VAL A 12 -31.65 -34.45 -23.83
CA VAL A 12 -30.64 -34.63 -24.88
C VAL A 12 -30.25 -33.30 -25.51
N ALA A 13 -31.22 -32.44 -25.83
CA ALA A 13 -30.94 -31.10 -26.36
C ALA A 13 -30.14 -30.25 -25.35
N ALA A 14 -30.47 -30.32 -24.06
CA ALA A 14 -29.71 -29.65 -23.00
C ALA A 14 -28.26 -30.16 -22.90
N ALA A 15 -28.06 -31.48 -22.94
CA ALA A 15 -26.72 -32.07 -22.90
C ALA A 15 -25.87 -31.66 -24.12
N VAL A 16 -26.46 -31.61 -25.30
CA VAL A 16 -25.79 -31.14 -26.53
C VAL A 16 -25.40 -29.67 -26.42
N LEU A 17 -26.28 -28.80 -25.90
CA LEU A 17 -25.97 -27.39 -25.70
C LEU A 17 -24.84 -27.18 -24.68
N VAL A 18 -24.86 -27.90 -23.55
CA VAL A 18 -23.78 -27.84 -22.55
C VAL A 18 -22.46 -28.34 -23.14
N ALA A 19 -22.46 -29.48 -23.84
CA ALA A 19 -21.27 -30.00 -24.50
C ALA A 19 -20.73 -29.03 -25.56
N GLY A 20 -21.62 -28.35 -26.29
CA GLY A 20 -21.25 -27.29 -27.22
C GLY A 20 -20.54 -26.12 -26.55
N VAL A 21 -21.08 -25.62 -25.43
CA VAL A 21 -20.44 -24.55 -24.64
C VAL A 21 -19.09 -24.99 -24.11
N ILE A 22 -18.99 -26.18 -23.51
CA ILE A 22 -17.72 -26.71 -23.01
C ILE A 22 -16.70 -26.85 -24.15
N GLY A 23 -17.12 -27.36 -25.31
CA GLY A 23 -16.27 -27.48 -26.49
C GLY A 23 -15.72 -26.13 -26.97
N VAL A 24 -16.57 -25.09 -27.01
CA VAL A 24 -16.14 -23.72 -27.35
C VAL A 24 -15.15 -23.16 -26.32
N GLN A 25 -15.42 -23.37 -25.02
CA GLN A 25 -14.53 -22.90 -23.95
C GLN A 25 -13.16 -23.59 -24.02
N LEU A 26 -13.13 -24.91 -24.26
CA LEU A 26 -11.89 -25.67 -24.41
C LEU A 26 -11.12 -25.26 -25.66
N ALA A 27 -11.81 -25.06 -26.79
CA ALA A 27 -11.21 -24.58 -28.03
C ALA A 27 -10.66 -23.14 -27.90
N GLY A 28 -11.29 -22.32 -27.06
CA GLY A 28 -10.83 -20.98 -26.70
C GLY A 28 -9.69 -20.94 -25.67
N GLY A 29 -9.12 -22.10 -25.30
CA GLY A 29 -8.01 -22.18 -24.35
C GLY A 29 -8.41 -22.27 -22.87
N GLY A 30 -9.70 -22.45 -22.57
CA GLY A 30 -10.20 -22.61 -21.20
C GLY A 30 -9.70 -23.87 -20.47
N GLY A 31 -9.13 -24.84 -21.21
CA GLY A 31 -8.49 -26.03 -20.63
C GLY A 31 -6.98 -25.88 -20.37
N SER A 32 -6.36 -24.79 -20.86
CA SER A 32 -4.92 -24.54 -20.75
C SER A 32 -4.63 -23.32 -19.89
N PHE A 33 -5.44 -23.09 -18.85
CA PHE A 33 -5.17 -22.04 -17.88
C PHE A 33 -3.90 -22.42 -17.09
N GLU A 34 -2.78 -21.82 -17.48
CA GLU A 34 -1.55 -21.83 -16.71
C GLU A 34 -1.57 -20.54 -15.86
N PRO A 35 -1.65 -20.62 -14.52
CA PRO A 35 -1.53 -19.44 -13.68
C PRO A 35 -0.22 -18.73 -14.02
N LEU A 36 -0.28 -17.42 -14.27
CA LEU A 36 0.93 -16.61 -14.42
C LEU A 36 1.81 -16.85 -13.19
N ARG A 37 3.09 -17.17 -13.40
CA ARG A 37 4.02 -17.29 -12.29
C ARG A 37 4.07 -15.95 -11.56
N THR A 38 3.80 -16.00 -10.26
CA THR A 38 3.96 -14.85 -9.38
C THR A 38 5.39 -14.35 -9.49
N VAL A 39 5.54 -13.04 -9.59
CA VAL A 39 6.86 -12.40 -9.68
C VAL A 39 7.56 -12.57 -8.33
N ASP A 40 8.87 -12.79 -8.36
CA ASP A 40 9.69 -12.90 -7.16
C ASP A 40 9.70 -11.55 -6.41
N PRO A 41 9.22 -11.49 -5.16
CA PRO A 41 9.19 -10.25 -4.38
C PRO A 41 10.58 -9.77 -3.95
N CYS A 42 11.59 -10.65 -3.98
CA CYS A 42 12.96 -10.29 -3.62
C CYS A 42 13.72 -9.61 -4.77
N VAL A 43 13.18 -9.63 -5.99
CA VAL A 43 13.79 -8.95 -7.13
C VAL A 43 13.36 -7.50 -7.14
N GLU A 44 14.36 -6.60 -7.12
CA GLU A 44 14.11 -5.17 -7.20
C GLU A 44 13.32 -4.79 -8.46
N ARG A 45 12.31 -3.94 -8.26
CA ARG A 45 11.52 -3.35 -9.35
C ARG A 45 11.38 -1.85 -9.16
N THR A 46 11.32 -1.14 -10.27
CA THR A 46 10.87 0.24 -10.27
C THR A 46 9.36 0.26 -10.07
N VAL A 47 8.89 0.93 -9.03
CA VAL A 47 7.47 1.19 -8.81
C VAL A 47 7.14 2.61 -9.28
N THR A 48 6.11 2.73 -10.11
CA THR A 48 5.52 4.00 -10.51
C THR A 48 4.19 4.16 -9.78
N SER A 49 4.00 5.29 -9.10
CA SER A 49 2.68 5.66 -8.58
C SER A 49 1.76 6.07 -9.72
N ARG A 50 0.45 5.94 -9.47
CA ARG A 50 -0.59 6.52 -10.34
C ARG A 50 -0.94 7.95 -9.94
N SER A 51 -0.71 8.29 -8.67
CA SER A 51 -0.88 9.64 -8.13
C SER A 51 0.46 10.35 -7.96
N ASP A 52 0.40 11.67 -7.89
CA ASP A 52 1.51 12.54 -7.49
C ASP A 52 1.38 12.90 -5.99
N GLY A 53 2.34 13.68 -5.46
CA GLY A 53 2.24 14.23 -4.09
C GLY A 53 2.31 13.18 -2.97
N ILE A 54 1.60 13.44 -1.88
CA ILE A 54 1.58 12.58 -0.67
C ILE A 54 0.96 11.22 -0.99
N GLU A 55 -0.11 11.17 -1.78
CA GLU A 55 -0.75 9.92 -2.18
C GLU A 55 0.19 9.05 -3.04
N GLY A 56 0.86 9.66 -4.02
CA GLY A 56 1.84 8.97 -4.85
C GLY A 56 3.02 8.40 -4.05
N LEU A 57 3.54 9.18 -3.09
CA LEU A 57 4.58 8.73 -2.18
C LEU A 57 4.10 7.54 -1.33
N THR A 58 2.89 7.64 -0.77
CA THR A 58 2.29 6.57 0.04
C THR A 58 2.11 5.29 -0.76
N GLU A 59 1.61 5.37 -2.00
CA GLU A 59 1.46 4.21 -2.90
C GLU A 59 2.81 3.53 -3.15
N ARG A 60 3.87 4.30 -3.45
CA ARG A 60 5.21 3.74 -3.67
C ARG A 60 5.76 3.05 -2.42
N LEU A 61 5.61 3.68 -1.25
CA LEU A 61 6.06 3.14 0.02
C LEU A 61 5.36 1.82 0.36
N VAL A 62 4.04 1.77 0.24
CA VAL A 62 3.26 0.56 0.51
C VAL A 62 3.63 -0.56 -0.47
N LEU A 63 3.73 -0.25 -1.77
CA LEU A 63 4.10 -1.25 -2.78
C LEU A 63 5.48 -1.85 -2.54
N LEU A 64 6.48 -1.02 -2.27
CA LEU A 64 7.85 -1.48 -1.97
C LEU A 64 7.91 -2.19 -0.61
N GLY A 65 7.16 -1.70 0.38
CA GLY A 65 7.14 -2.27 1.71
C GLY A 65 6.54 -3.68 1.73
N VAL A 66 5.43 -3.90 1.02
CA VAL A 66 4.82 -5.23 0.86
C VAL A 66 5.76 -6.17 0.10
N ASP A 67 6.49 -5.69 -0.91
CA ASP A 67 7.50 -6.52 -1.60
C ASP A 67 8.61 -6.97 -0.63
N GLY A 68 9.17 -6.05 0.16
CA GLY A 68 10.19 -6.35 1.16
C GLY A 68 9.70 -7.32 2.24
N ALA A 69 8.46 -7.14 2.71
CA ALA A 69 7.82 -8.04 3.66
C ALA A 69 7.60 -9.44 3.09
N ALA A 70 7.07 -9.54 1.87
CA ALA A 70 6.86 -10.82 1.18
C ALA A 70 8.18 -11.57 0.96
N CYS A 71 9.25 -10.85 0.60
CA CYS A 71 10.58 -11.42 0.48
C CYS A 71 11.07 -12.03 1.81
N ARG A 72 10.94 -11.30 2.94
CA ARG A 72 11.30 -11.80 4.28
C ARG A 72 10.48 -13.02 4.70
N LEU A 73 9.19 -13.01 4.40
CA LEU A 73 8.26 -14.09 4.75
C LEU A 73 8.34 -15.30 3.80
N SER A 74 9.14 -15.22 2.72
CA SER A 74 9.25 -16.27 1.70
C SER A 74 7.90 -16.65 1.06
N VAL A 75 7.02 -15.67 0.88
CA VAL A 75 5.71 -15.82 0.21
C VAL A 75 5.64 -14.94 -1.03
N SER A 76 4.68 -15.17 -1.93
CA SER A 76 4.46 -14.21 -3.02
C SER A 76 3.80 -12.94 -2.51
N ARG A 77 4.01 -11.82 -3.22
CA ARG A 77 3.30 -10.57 -2.95
C ARG A 77 1.79 -10.77 -2.98
N GLU A 78 1.30 -11.52 -3.97
CA GLU A 78 -0.13 -11.78 -4.13
C GLU A 78 -0.70 -12.56 -2.94
N ALA A 79 0.05 -13.52 -2.41
CA ALA A 79 -0.35 -14.26 -1.21
C ALA A 79 -0.37 -13.34 0.01
N LEU A 80 0.67 -12.52 0.22
CA LEU A 80 0.71 -11.57 1.33
C LEU A 80 -0.40 -10.52 1.24
N THR A 81 -0.63 -9.91 0.06
CA THR A 81 -1.71 -8.93 -0.12
C THR A 81 -3.08 -9.56 0.10
N LEU A 82 -3.28 -10.80 -0.34
CA LEU A 82 -4.51 -11.53 -0.11
C LEU A 82 -4.72 -11.80 1.40
N GLU A 83 -3.67 -12.23 2.10
CA GLU A 83 -3.68 -12.40 3.56
C GLU A 83 -3.99 -11.07 4.27
N LEU A 84 -3.40 -9.95 3.80
CA LEU A 84 -3.65 -8.62 4.33
C LEU A 84 -5.12 -8.20 4.17
N GLY A 85 -5.70 -8.44 2.99
CA GLY A 85 -7.08 -8.08 2.68
C GLY A 85 -8.15 -8.97 3.34
N GLN A 86 -7.82 -10.19 3.76
CA GLN A 86 -8.76 -11.07 4.46
C GLN A 86 -8.97 -10.70 5.94
N GLY A 87 -8.14 -9.81 6.49
CA GLY A 87 -8.13 -9.50 7.92
C GLY A 87 -7.67 -10.68 8.78
N GLY A 88 -7.79 -10.55 10.10
CA GLY A 88 -7.44 -11.58 11.07
C GLY A 88 -6.20 -11.27 11.92
N GLU A 89 -5.92 -12.14 12.88
CA GLU A 89 -4.76 -12.01 13.78
C GLU A 89 -3.45 -12.15 13.00
N ARG A 90 -2.58 -11.14 13.13
CA ARG A 90 -1.23 -11.16 12.54
C ARG A 90 -0.22 -11.77 13.49
N SER A 91 0.65 -12.61 12.96
CA SER A 91 1.82 -13.05 13.73
C SER A 91 2.80 -11.90 13.94
N ASP A 92 3.60 -11.98 15.01
CA ASP A 92 4.66 -10.99 15.25
C ASP A 92 5.68 -10.94 14.10
N ALA A 93 5.93 -12.08 13.47
CA ALA A 93 6.82 -12.18 12.32
C ALA A 93 6.28 -11.42 11.10
N GLU A 94 4.98 -11.46 10.84
CA GLU A 94 4.36 -10.68 9.76
C GLU A 94 4.40 -9.18 10.04
N ILE A 95 4.07 -8.78 11.27
CA ILE A 95 4.11 -7.37 11.67
C ILE A 95 5.53 -6.81 11.52
N GLU A 96 6.55 -7.52 12.00
CA GLU A 96 7.93 -7.04 11.88
C GLU A 96 8.42 -7.08 10.43
N ALA A 97 8.06 -8.10 9.65
CA ALA A 97 8.41 -8.15 8.23
C ALA A 97 7.82 -6.97 7.44
N LEU A 98 6.59 -6.56 7.77
CA LEU A 98 5.93 -5.38 7.19
C LEU A 98 6.61 -4.09 7.64
N ARG A 99 6.93 -3.96 8.93
CA ARG A 99 7.65 -2.81 9.45
C ARG A 99 9.00 -2.64 8.78
N ASP A 100 9.79 -3.71 8.73
CA ASP A 100 11.08 -3.72 8.03
C ASP A 100 10.91 -3.46 6.53
N GLY A 101 9.83 -3.97 5.93
CA GLY A 101 9.43 -3.68 4.55
C GLY A 101 9.34 -2.18 4.30
N LEU A 102 8.53 -1.51 5.10
CA LEU A 102 8.32 -0.07 4.99
C LEU A 102 9.61 0.72 5.28
N ARG A 103 10.41 0.32 6.27
CA ARG A 103 11.71 0.97 6.53
C ARG A 103 12.67 0.84 5.34
N ASP A 104 12.76 -0.35 4.74
CA ASP A 104 13.58 -0.59 3.56
C ASP A 104 13.08 0.22 2.36
N ALA A 105 11.76 0.35 2.20
CA ALA A 105 11.17 1.20 1.16
C ALA A 105 11.55 2.67 1.33
N VAL A 106 11.48 3.22 2.55
CA VAL A 106 11.91 4.60 2.83
C VAL A 106 13.39 4.78 2.51
N ARG A 107 14.24 3.88 3.03
CA ARG A 107 15.69 3.94 2.81
C ARG A 107 16.05 3.86 1.33
N ARG A 108 15.40 2.96 0.59
CA ARG A 108 15.59 2.84 -0.86
C ARG A 108 15.22 4.13 -1.60
N LEU A 109 14.06 4.73 -1.28
CA LEU A 109 13.63 5.96 -1.95
C LEU A 109 14.58 7.13 -1.65
N ASP A 110 15.15 7.18 -0.44
CA ASP A 110 16.16 8.16 -0.05
C ASP A 110 17.48 7.94 -0.81
N GLU A 111 17.97 6.71 -0.84
CA GLU A 111 19.19 6.31 -1.56
C GLU A 111 19.09 6.58 -3.07
N GLU A 112 17.92 6.34 -3.67
CA GLU A 112 17.64 6.66 -5.07
C GLU A 112 17.45 8.18 -5.31
N GLY A 113 17.37 9.00 -4.26
CA GLY A 113 17.13 10.44 -4.34
C GLY A 113 15.75 10.80 -4.87
N THR A 114 14.76 9.92 -4.65
CA THR A 114 13.39 10.08 -5.16
C THR A 114 12.36 10.45 -4.10
N LEU A 115 12.79 10.62 -2.84
CA LEU A 115 11.95 11.21 -1.81
C LEU A 115 11.75 12.70 -2.09
N PRO A 116 10.49 13.19 -2.14
CA PRO A 116 10.24 14.61 -2.27
C PRO A 116 10.71 15.33 -0.99
N PRO A 117 11.29 16.54 -1.12
CA PRO A 117 11.63 17.35 0.03
C PRO A 117 10.36 17.71 0.82
N ALA A 118 10.49 17.86 2.14
CA ALA A 118 9.37 18.17 3.02
C ALA A 118 8.59 19.42 2.56
N SER A 119 9.27 20.44 2.02
CA SER A 119 8.64 21.65 1.48
C SER A 119 7.61 21.38 0.37
N GLU A 120 7.82 20.36 -0.47
CA GLU A 120 6.85 19.98 -1.51
C GLU A 120 5.60 19.32 -0.93
N LEU A 121 5.74 18.61 0.18
CA LEU A 121 4.62 17.93 0.86
C LEU A 121 3.80 18.89 1.73
N VAL A 122 4.44 19.93 2.30
CA VAL A 122 3.78 20.89 3.19
C VAL A 122 2.59 21.58 2.51
N GLY A 123 2.69 21.87 1.20
CA GLY A 123 1.60 22.53 0.47
C GLY A 123 0.28 21.75 0.55
N GLU A 124 0.35 20.47 0.17
CA GLU A 124 -0.77 19.53 0.18
C GLU A 124 -1.24 19.22 1.60
N ALA A 125 -0.31 19.01 2.54
CA ALA A 125 -0.65 18.80 3.95
C ALA A 125 -1.39 20.01 4.56
N LEU A 126 -1.01 21.24 4.19
CA LEU A 126 -1.71 22.44 4.65
C LEU A 126 -3.09 22.59 4.02
N ASP A 127 -3.32 22.06 2.82
CA ASP A 127 -4.65 22.12 2.20
C ASP A 127 -5.65 21.25 2.96
N SER A 128 -5.24 20.06 3.41
CA SER A 128 -6.05 19.15 4.22
C SER A 128 -6.13 19.51 5.70
N ALA A 129 -5.15 20.24 6.24
CA ALA A 129 -5.12 20.59 7.66
C ALA A 129 -6.25 21.55 8.09
N ASP A 130 -6.83 21.33 9.27
CA ASP A 130 -7.82 22.23 9.88
C ASP A 130 -7.15 23.42 10.58
N LEU A 131 -6.49 24.27 9.78
CA LEU A 131 -5.81 25.49 10.24
C LEU A 131 -6.50 26.74 9.69
N ASN A 132 -6.39 27.83 10.45
CA ASN A 132 -6.84 29.14 9.98
C ASN A 132 -6.06 29.56 8.70
N ARG A 133 -6.76 30.13 7.71
CA ARG A 133 -6.17 30.75 6.49
C ARG A 133 -4.93 31.59 6.74
N PHE A 134 -4.88 32.35 7.84
CA PHE A 134 -3.74 33.21 8.16
C PHE A 134 -2.51 32.39 8.57
N LEU A 135 -2.71 31.32 9.34
CA LEU A 135 -1.63 30.41 9.73
C LEU A 135 -1.13 29.61 8.53
N LYS A 136 -2.04 29.09 7.68
CA LYS A 136 -1.68 28.44 6.42
C LYS A 136 -0.81 29.36 5.55
N ALA A 137 -1.19 30.63 5.42
CA ALA A 137 -0.42 31.61 4.67
C ALA A 137 0.95 31.91 5.29
N ALA A 138 1.03 31.98 6.62
CA ALA A 138 2.30 32.19 7.32
C ALA A 138 3.27 31.01 7.13
N ILE A 139 2.78 29.76 7.24
CA ILE A 139 3.60 28.56 7.03
C ILE A 139 4.05 28.48 5.57
N ARG A 140 3.17 28.80 4.60
CA ARG A 140 3.53 28.88 3.16
C ARG A 140 4.54 29.98 2.82
N ALA A 141 4.69 30.98 3.68
CA ALA A 141 5.68 32.02 3.49
C ALA A 141 7.08 31.61 3.99
N LEU A 142 7.21 30.46 4.67
CA LEU A 142 8.50 29.94 5.08
C LEU A 142 9.31 29.49 3.85
N PRO A 143 10.61 29.82 3.77
CA PRO A 143 11.46 29.32 2.69
C PRO A 143 11.60 27.79 2.73
N ASP A 144 11.64 27.16 1.55
CA ASP A 144 11.82 25.71 1.42
C ASP A 144 13.08 25.20 2.14
N SER A 145 14.16 25.99 2.12
CA SER A 145 15.39 25.65 2.83
C SER A 145 15.22 25.55 4.35
N VAL A 146 14.31 26.34 4.93
CA VAL A 146 13.99 26.29 6.36
C VAL A 146 13.17 25.04 6.66
N VAL A 147 12.17 24.74 5.83
CA VAL A 147 11.34 23.53 5.98
C VAL A 147 12.20 22.27 5.84
N ASN A 148 13.01 22.18 4.78
CA ASN A 148 13.85 21.01 4.50
C ASN A 148 15.05 20.87 5.45
N ALA A 149 15.45 21.95 6.13
CA ALA A 149 16.44 21.88 7.20
C ALA A 149 15.81 21.55 8.56
N ALA A 150 14.51 21.79 8.73
CA ALA A 150 13.78 21.48 9.95
C ALA A 150 13.22 20.05 9.95
N LEU A 151 12.77 19.59 8.79
CA LEU A 151 12.11 18.30 8.58
C LEU A 151 12.75 17.59 7.40
N LYS A 152 13.30 16.41 7.70
CA LYS A 152 13.84 15.49 6.73
C LYS A 152 12.77 14.43 6.43
N THR A 153 12.44 14.24 5.15
CA THR A 153 11.33 13.38 4.74
C THR A 153 11.57 11.93 5.16
N ASP A 154 12.77 11.42 4.93
CA ASP A 154 13.23 10.10 5.36
C ASP A 154 13.10 9.90 6.89
N ASP A 155 13.58 10.87 7.67
CA ASP A 155 13.52 10.87 9.13
C ASP A 155 12.08 10.79 9.68
N VAL A 156 11.17 11.58 9.10
CA VAL A 156 9.75 11.60 9.50
C VAL A 156 9.08 10.29 9.12
N LEU A 157 9.34 9.78 7.91
CA LEU A 157 8.77 8.52 7.44
C LEU A 157 9.25 7.33 8.28
N LEU A 158 10.55 7.24 8.59
CA LEU A 158 11.10 6.16 9.42
C LEU A 158 10.51 6.16 10.82
N ARG A 159 10.46 7.34 11.48
CA ARG A 159 9.83 7.48 12.81
C ARG A 159 8.33 7.14 12.76
N THR A 160 7.64 7.56 11.72
CA THR A 160 6.22 7.22 11.53
C THR A 160 6.04 5.71 11.46
N VAL A 161 6.88 5.00 10.70
CA VAL A 161 6.82 3.53 10.61
C VAL A 161 7.13 2.85 11.95
N ASP A 162 8.03 3.42 12.75
CA ASP A 162 8.40 2.91 14.07
C ASP A 162 7.28 3.09 15.11
N ASP A 163 6.63 4.25 15.10
CA ASP A 163 5.57 4.62 16.05
C ASP A 163 4.20 4.06 15.68
N LEU A 164 4.01 3.62 14.43
CA LEU A 164 2.76 3.07 13.96
C LEU A 164 2.50 1.67 14.55
N ASP A 165 1.35 1.51 15.20
CA ASP A 165 0.85 0.20 15.60
C ASP A 165 0.27 -0.53 14.39
N LEU A 166 1.14 -1.21 13.64
CA LEU A 166 0.74 -2.01 12.48
C LEU A 166 -0.23 -3.14 12.84
N ARG A 167 -0.22 -3.64 14.08
CA ARG A 167 -1.12 -4.71 14.49
C ARG A 167 -2.54 -4.17 14.63
N GLU A 168 -2.70 -3.03 15.26
CA GLU A 168 -3.99 -2.34 15.37
C GLU A 168 -4.47 -1.86 14.00
N LEU A 169 -3.58 -1.25 13.20
CA LEU A 169 -3.90 -0.74 11.87
C LEU A 169 -4.38 -1.85 10.92
N LEU A 170 -3.67 -2.98 10.88
CA LEU A 170 -4.04 -4.12 10.02
C LEU A 170 -5.27 -4.86 10.54
N GLY A 171 -5.60 -4.74 11.83
CA GLY A 171 -6.80 -5.29 12.43
C GLY A 171 -8.08 -4.55 12.00
N ASN A 172 -7.97 -3.28 11.63
CA ASN A 172 -9.10 -2.38 11.34
C ASN A 172 -9.04 -1.74 9.94
N LEU A 173 -8.54 -2.46 8.92
CA LEU A 173 -8.43 -1.96 7.55
C LEU A 173 -9.75 -1.49 6.91
N GLU A 174 -10.90 -1.92 7.44
CA GLU A 174 -12.22 -1.54 6.93
C GLU A 174 -12.71 -0.19 7.48
N ASP A 175 -12.16 0.28 8.60
CA ASP A 175 -12.53 1.56 9.22
C ASP A 175 -11.54 2.66 8.82
N GLN A 176 -11.89 3.37 7.75
CA GLN A 176 -11.08 4.49 7.26
C GLN A 176 -10.86 5.60 8.31
N GLY A 177 -11.81 5.80 9.23
CA GLY A 177 -11.69 6.81 10.27
C GLY A 177 -10.61 6.44 11.29
N ASP A 178 -10.62 5.18 11.73
CA ASP A 178 -9.62 4.65 12.67
C ASP A 178 -8.21 4.60 12.05
N LEU A 179 -8.10 4.13 10.80
CA LEU A 179 -6.84 4.13 10.05
C LEU A 179 -6.23 5.52 9.97
N ASN A 180 -7.03 6.53 9.61
CA ASN A 180 -6.57 7.91 9.51
C ASN A 180 -6.14 8.46 10.87
N ALA A 181 -6.86 8.15 11.95
CA ALA A 181 -6.53 8.61 13.29
C ALA A 181 -5.20 8.02 13.80
N GLN A 182 -4.96 6.72 13.56
CA GLN A 182 -3.71 6.05 13.91
C GLN A 182 -2.53 6.64 13.11
N LEU A 183 -2.70 6.79 11.80
CA LEU A 183 -1.68 7.38 10.94
C LEU A 183 -1.38 8.84 11.30
N GLU A 184 -2.40 9.67 11.52
CA GLU A 184 -2.25 11.08 11.92
C GLU A 184 -1.49 11.20 13.23
N THR A 185 -1.78 10.31 14.19
CA THR A 185 -1.08 10.27 15.48
C THR A 185 0.39 9.96 15.29
N ALA A 186 0.73 8.89 14.56
CA ALA A 186 2.12 8.50 14.31
C ALA A 186 2.91 9.58 13.55
N VAL A 187 2.32 10.14 12.48
CA VAL A 187 2.96 11.22 11.69
C VAL A 187 3.17 12.46 12.56
N THR A 188 2.19 12.83 13.39
CA THR A 188 2.31 14.00 14.27
C THR A 188 3.44 13.84 15.28
N GLN A 189 3.59 12.65 15.87
CA GLN A 189 4.70 12.38 16.80
C GLN A 189 6.05 12.38 16.07
N ALA A 190 6.14 11.71 14.93
CA ALA A 190 7.35 11.68 14.12
C ALA A 190 7.83 13.10 13.73
N VAL A 191 6.90 13.99 13.34
CA VAL A 191 7.20 15.40 13.05
C VAL A 191 7.68 16.13 14.30
N LYS A 192 7.02 15.94 15.45
CA LYS A 192 7.43 16.58 16.72
C LYS A 192 8.82 16.14 17.14
N ASP A 193 9.13 14.86 17.02
CA ASP A 193 10.41 14.29 17.43
C ASP A 193 11.53 14.73 16.50
N SER A 194 11.28 14.74 15.18
CA SER A 194 12.22 15.29 14.20
C SER A 194 12.54 16.77 14.48
N LEU A 195 11.53 17.59 14.78
CA LEU A 195 11.72 18.99 15.16
C LEU A 195 12.47 19.14 16.50
N ALA A 196 12.17 18.29 17.49
CA ALA A 196 12.81 18.32 18.80
C ALA A 196 14.30 18.00 18.69
N ASP A 197 14.66 16.97 17.91
CA ASP A 197 16.05 16.61 17.63
C ASP A 197 16.77 17.73 16.89
N ARG A 198 16.11 18.36 15.92
CA ARG A 198 16.70 19.50 15.21
C ARG A 198 17.01 20.67 16.12
N VAL A 199 16.15 20.95 17.10
CA VAL A 199 16.40 22.00 18.09
C VAL A 199 17.56 21.62 19.01
N ARG A 200 17.67 20.34 19.42
CA ARG A 200 18.80 19.86 20.23
C ARG A 200 20.12 19.97 19.49
N ASP A 201 20.16 19.70 18.19
CA ASP A 201 21.38 19.81 17.37
C ASP A 201 21.87 21.25 17.17
N LEU A 202 21.02 22.25 17.44
CA LEU A 202 21.35 23.67 17.29
C LEU A 202 21.87 24.32 18.59
N VAL A 203 21.75 23.65 19.74
CA VAL A 203 22.14 24.16 21.08
C VAL A 203 23.40 23.45 21.56
#